data_AF-A0A2E9ZHA9-F1
#
_entry.id   AF-A0A2E9ZHA9-F1
#
_cell.length_a   1.000
_cell.length_b   1.000
_cell.length_c   1.000
_cell.angle_alpha   90.00
_cell.angle_beta   90.00
_cell.angle_gamma   90.00
#
_symmetry.space_group_name_H-M   'P 1'
#
loop_
_entity.id
_entity.type
_entity.pdbx_description
1 polymer ?
#
loop_
_entity_poly.entity_id
_entity_poly.type
_entity_poly.pdbx_seq_one_letter_code
_entity_poly.pdbx_strand_id
1 'polypeptide(L)'
;MMAASRRASRMNPRGAALLADTVTYHTEPRETAELAQSAGVRMLVLSHLTQAGMPGFPETFTEGVEEGIEEGGQLDWHLAQDGMTLELPAGGTEINVAK
;
A
#
# COMPACT_ATOMS: atom_id res chain seq x y z
N MET A 1 -3.24 -7.25 8.24
CA MET A 1 -2.72 -8.65 8.09
C MET A 1 -2.80 -9.59 9.32
N MET A 2 -3.37 -9.19 10.48
CA MET A 2 -3.41 -10.03 11.71
C MET A 2 -4.12 -11.41 11.60
N ALA A 3 -4.94 -11.61 10.58
CA ALA A 3 -5.65 -12.88 10.36
C ALA A 3 -4.76 -13.98 9.74
N ALA A 4 -3.76 -13.62 8.93
CA ALA A 4 -2.84 -14.57 8.31
C ALA A 4 -1.92 -15.23 9.35
N SER A 5 -1.40 -14.43 10.29
CA SER A 5 -0.50 -14.88 11.37
C SER A 5 -1.14 -15.95 12.28
N ARG A 6 -2.44 -15.85 12.58
CA ARG A 6 -3.16 -16.84 13.42
C ARG A 6 -3.44 -18.18 12.74
N ARG A 7 -3.44 -18.25 11.41
CA ARG A 7 -3.58 -19.53 10.68
C ARG A 7 -2.24 -20.25 10.51
N ALA A 8 -1.13 -19.51 10.41
CA ALA A 8 0.21 -20.06 10.21
C ALA A 8 0.61 -21.11 11.25
N SER A 9 0.18 -20.98 12.51
CA SER A 9 0.49 -21.92 13.60
C SER A 9 -0.14 -23.31 13.45
N ARG A 10 -1.05 -23.52 12.48
CA ARG A 10 -1.73 -24.80 12.21
C ARG A 10 -1.35 -25.45 10.87
N MET A 11 -0.42 -24.86 10.10
CA MET A 11 0.01 -25.39 8.80
C MET A 11 1.35 -26.10 8.86
N ASN A 12 1.61 -26.98 7.89
CA ASN A 12 2.94 -27.55 7.66
C ASN A 12 3.97 -26.42 7.53
N PRO A 13 5.19 -26.55 8.09
CA PRO A 13 6.25 -25.54 8.06
C PRO A 13 6.42 -24.78 6.74
N ARG A 14 6.27 -25.45 5.59
CA ARG A 14 6.34 -24.77 4.27
C ARG A 14 5.17 -23.81 4.02
N GLY A 15 3.94 -24.19 4.36
CA GLY A 15 2.78 -23.32 4.23
C GLY A 15 2.78 -22.17 5.23
N ALA A 16 3.32 -22.41 6.43
CA ALA A 16 3.54 -21.36 7.43
C ALA A 16 4.58 -20.34 6.96
N ALA A 17 5.68 -20.78 6.33
CA ALA A 17 6.70 -19.89 5.78
C ALA A 17 6.15 -18.99 4.66
N LEU A 18 5.39 -19.54 3.70
CA LEU A 18 4.80 -18.75 2.61
C LEU A 18 3.85 -17.65 3.12
N LEU A 19 3.09 -17.93 4.17
CA LEU A 19 2.20 -16.93 4.78
C LEU A 19 2.93 -15.96 5.70
N ALA A 20 4.03 -16.39 6.34
CA ALA A 20 4.90 -15.50 7.09
C ALA A 20 5.61 -14.51 6.14
N ASP A 21 6.08 -14.96 4.98
CA ASP A 21 6.69 -14.11 3.94
C ASP A 21 5.72 -13.02 3.46
N THR A 22 4.42 -13.31 3.42
CA THR A 22 3.41 -12.31 3.07
C THR A 22 3.41 -11.15 4.08
N VAL A 23 3.74 -11.40 5.34
CA VAL A 23 3.76 -10.39 6.41
C VAL A 23 5.11 -9.69 6.53
N THR A 24 6.22 -10.38 6.29
CA THR A 24 7.57 -9.81 6.51
C THR A 24 8.25 -9.26 5.26
N TYR A 25 7.74 -9.58 4.07
CA TYR A 25 8.34 -9.18 2.79
C TYR A 25 7.47 -8.22 1.96
N HIS A 26 6.40 -7.70 2.56
CA HIS A 26 5.55 -6.65 1.97
C HIS A 26 5.54 -5.44 2.90
N THR A 27 5.24 -4.28 2.34
CA THR A 27 5.08 -3.03 3.07
C THR A 27 3.60 -2.79 3.35
N GLU A 28 3.26 -2.43 4.58
CA GLU A 28 1.88 -2.10 4.93
C GLU A 28 1.53 -0.68 4.40
N PRO A 29 0.26 -0.40 4.04
CA PRO A 29 -0.12 0.91 3.47
C PRO A 29 0.15 2.09 4.39
N ARG A 30 -0.03 1.92 5.71
CA ARG A 30 0.37 2.90 6.74
C ARG A 30 1.87 3.22 6.68
N GLU A 31 2.71 2.20 6.69
CA GLU A 31 4.17 2.35 6.63
C GLU A 31 4.60 3.01 5.32
N THR A 32 3.90 2.72 4.22
CA THR A 32 4.15 3.35 2.93
C THR A 32 3.86 4.86 2.97
N ALA A 33 2.81 5.29 3.67
CA ALA A 33 2.48 6.71 3.86
C ALA A 33 3.55 7.42 4.71
N GLU A 34 3.96 6.81 5.82
CA GLU A 34 5.05 7.31 6.69
C GLU A 34 6.34 7.51 5.87
N LEU A 35 6.72 6.49 5.07
CA LEU A 35 7.90 6.54 4.20
C LEU A 35 7.77 7.62 3.12
N ALA A 36 6.64 7.70 2.42
CA ALA A 36 6.42 8.67 1.36
C ALA A 36 6.52 10.10 1.88
N GLN A 37 5.90 10.38 3.03
CA GLN A 37 6.00 11.69 3.67
C GLN A 37 7.44 12.00 4.07
N SER A 38 8.15 11.07 4.73
CA SER A 38 9.54 11.28 5.14
C SER A 38 10.49 11.50 3.95
N ALA A 39 10.20 10.90 2.80
CA ALA A 39 10.95 11.06 1.57
C ALA A 39 10.62 12.37 0.83
N GLY A 40 9.60 13.11 1.27
CA GLY A 40 9.17 14.36 0.63
C GLY A 40 8.68 14.16 -0.80
N VAL A 41 8.11 12.99 -1.11
CA VAL A 41 7.57 12.74 -2.46
C VAL A 41 6.32 13.58 -2.67
N ARG A 42 6.06 13.95 -3.92
CA ARG A 42 4.90 14.77 -4.26
C ARG A 42 3.58 13.98 -4.27
N MET A 43 3.65 12.69 -4.60
CA MET A 43 2.50 11.79 -4.66
C MET A 43 2.93 10.37 -4.33
N LEU A 44 2.07 9.64 -3.60
CA LEU A 44 2.19 8.21 -3.35
C LEU A 44 1.16 7.43 -4.18
N VAL A 45 1.57 6.39 -4.89
CA VAL A 45 0.64 5.46 -5.55
C VAL A 45 0.83 4.05 -5.00
N LEU A 46 -0.19 3.56 -4.30
CA LEU A 46 -0.23 2.21 -3.75
C LEU A 46 -0.53 1.22 -4.88
N SER A 47 0.41 0.31 -5.15
CA SER A 47 0.29 -0.74 -6.17
C SER A 47 0.65 -2.11 -5.58
N HIS A 48 0.55 -3.18 -6.38
CA HIS A 48 0.80 -4.55 -5.93
C HIS A 48 -0.16 -5.00 -4.80
N LEU A 49 -1.46 -4.90 -5.10
CA LEU A 49 -2.57 -5.02 -4.15
C LEU A 49 -2.94 -6.48 -3.89
N THR A 50 -2.50 -7.05 -2.76
CA THR A 50 -2.73 -8.47 -2.41
C THR A 50 -4.18 -8.80 -2.07
N GLN A 51 -5.01 -7.78 -1.74
CA GLN A 51 -6.42 -7.93 -1.37
C GLN A 51 -7.39 -7.61 -2.51
N ALA A 52 -6.91 -7.31 -3.73
CA ALA A 52 -7.79 -7.02 -4.86
C ALA A 52 -8.78 -8.16 -5.10
N GLY A 53 -10.08 -7.83 -5.18
CA GLY A 53 -11.17 -8.81 -5.36
C GLY A 53 -11.66 -9.50 -4.07
N MET A 54 -11.08 -9.19 -2.90
CA MET A 54 -11.57 -9.68 -1.61
C MET A 54 -12.72 -8.80 -1.08
N PRO A 55 -13.67 -9.34 -0.30
CA PRO A 55 -14.72 -8.53 0.33
C PRO A 55 -14.14 -7.42 1.21
N GLY A 56 -14.69 -6.20 1.08
CA GLY A 56 -14.22 -5.01 1.82
C GLY A 56 -12.96 -4.38 1.24
N PHE A 57 -12.52 -4.78 0.05
CA PHE A 57 -11.60 -4.01 -0.76
C PHE A 57 -12.37 -2.90 -1.50
N PRO A 58 -11.84 -1.66 -1.61
CA PRO A 58 -10.50 -1.23 -1.20
C PRO A 58 -10.34 -0.82 0.27
N GLU A 59 -11.42 -0.62 1.02
CA GLU A 59 -11.41 0.08 2.31
C GLU A 59 -10.49 -0.57 3.33
N THR A 60 -10.54 -1.90 3.44
CA THR A 60 -9.72 -2.69 4.37
C THR A 60 -8.23 -2.73 4.01
N PHE A 61 -7.89 -2.48 2.73
CA PHE A 61 -6.48 -2.39 2.32
C PHE A 61 -5.94 -1.00 2.66
N THR A 62 -6.72 0.05 2.39
CA THR A 62 -6.29 1.44 2.63
C THR A 62 -6.41 1.89 4.09
N GLU A 63 -6.85 1.01 4.98
CA GLU A 63 -6.95 1.28 6.41
C GLU A 63 -5.57 1.65 6.98
N GLY A 64 -5.49 2.78 7.69
CA GLY A 64 -4.26 3.27 8.30
C GLY A 64 -3.36 4.11 7.39
N VAL A 65 -3.66 4.29 6.10
CA VAL A 65 -2.88 5.20 5.22
C VAL A 65 -2.86 6.61 5.78
N GLU A 66 -4.04 7.15 6.11
CA GLU A 66 -4.18 8.50 6.71
C GLU A 66 -3.50 8.61 8.08
N GLU A 67 -3.47 7.53 8.87
CA GLU A 67 -2.82 7.51 10.19
C GLU A 67 -1.29 7.48 10.10
N GLY A 68 -0.74 7.11 8.94
CA GLY A 68 0.69 7.14 8.65
C GLY A 68 1.17 8.53 8.20
N ILE A 69 0.26 9.47 7.96
CA ILE A 69 0.59 10.85 7.63
C ILE A 69 0.70 11.62 8.95
N GLU A 70 1.86 12.22 9.24
CA GLU A 70 2.07 13.03 10.45
C GLU A 70 1.01 14.14 10.59
N GLU A 71 0.69 14.50 11.83
CA GLU A 71 -0.32 15.52 12.14
C GLU A 71 0.02 16.87 11.50
N GLY A 72 -0.86 17.36 10.62
CA GLY A 72 -0.65 18.59 9.85
C GLY A 72 0.18 18.41 8.58
N GLY A 73 0.68 17.20 8.32
CA GLY A 73 1.29 16.83 7.04
C GLY A 73 0.25 16.68 5.93
N GLN A 74 0.71 16.80 4.69
CA GLN A 74 -0.11 16.58 3.49
C GLN A 74 0.63 15.59 2.59
N LEU A 75 -0.08 14.55 2.15
CA LEU A 75 0.40 13.59 1.18
C LEU A 75 -0.72 13.32 0.18
N ASP A 76 -0.48 13.64 -1.08
CA ASP A 76 -1.37 13.23 -2.16
C ASP A 76 -1.15 11.74 -2.42
N TRP A 77 -2.19 10.92 -2.26
CA TRP A 77 -2.06 9.48 -2.46
C TRP A 77 -3.20 8.89 -3.27
N HIS A 78 -2.88 7.84 -4.02
CA HIS A 78 -3.83 7.11 -4.85
C HIS A 78 -3.68 5.61 -4.69
N LEU A 79 -4.80 4.90 -4.78
CA LEU A 79 -4.82 3.46 -5.00
C LEU A 79 -4.77 3.19 -6.51
N ALA A 80 -3.79 2.40 -6.95
CA ALA A 80 -3.64 2.06 -8.36
C ALA A 80 -4.86 1.28 -8.88
N GLN A 81 -5.20 1.52 -10.14
CA GLN A 81 -6.20 0.76 -10.91
C GLN A 81 -5.55 0.21 -12.17
N ASP A 82 -6.00 -0.95 -12.65
CA ASP A 82 -5.53 -1.51 -13.91
C ASP A 82 -5.79 -0.53 -15.06
N GLY A 83 -4.74 -0.12 -15.77
CA GLY A 83 -4.81 0.89 -16.84
C GLY A 83 -4.57 2.33 -16.39
N MET A 84 -4.45 2.59 -15.09
CA MET A 84 -4.11 3.92 -14.56
C MET A 84 -2.75 4.38 -15.12
N THR A 85 -2.72 5.58 -15.67
CA THR A 85 -1.54 6.19 -16.29
C THR A 85 -1.14 7.45 -15.52
N LEU A 86 0.16 7.58 -15.25
CA LEU A 86 0.78 8.75 -14.65
C LEU A 86 1.66 9.43 -15.70
N GLU A 87 1.37 10.69 -16.03
CA GLU A 87 2.23 11.49 -16.89
C GLU A 87 3.06 12.45 -16.05
N LEU A 88 4.37 12.46 -16.30
CA LEU A 88 5.36 13.28 -15.61
C LEU A 88 6.10 14.15 -16.65
N PRO A 89 5.62 15.37 -16.95
CA PRO A 89 6.27 16.24 -17.93
C PRO A 89 7.72 16.56 -17.54
N ALA A 90 8.62 16.43 -18.52
CA ALA A 90 10.04 16.67 -18.28
C ALA A 90 10.31 18.12 -17.87
N GLY A 91 11.11 18.31 -16.82
CA GLY A 91 11.48 19.63 -16.30
C GLY A 91 10.36 20.33 -15.52
N GLY A 92 9.21 19.69 -15.34
CA GLY A 92 8.10 20.18 -14.53
C GLY A 92 8.03 19.51 -13.16
N THR A 93 6.97 19.83 -12.43
CA THR A 93 6.64 19.12 -11.18
C THR A 93 5.29 18.41 -11.31
N GLU A 94 4.50 18.78 -12.31
CA GLU A 94 3.14 18.33 -12.55
C GLU A 94 3.05 16.81 -12.61
N ILE A 95 1.99 16.27 -12.01
CA ILE A 95 1.67 14.85 -12.07
C ILE A 95 0.23 14.76 -12.58
N ASN A 96 0.07 14.31 -13.82
CA ASN A 96 -1.27 14.13 -14.40
C ASN A 96 -1.68 12.67 -14.21
N VAL A 97 -2.87 12.48 -13.65
CA VAL A 97 -3.41 11.16 -13.33
C VAL A 97 -4.59 10.86 -14.24
N ALA A 98 -4.46 9.83 -15.07
CA ALA A 98 -5.54 9.28 -15.87
C ALA A 98 -5.94 7.90 -15.30
N LYS A 99 -7.24 7.68 -15.10
CA LYS A 99 -7.82 6.44 -14.55
C LYS A 99 -8.70 5.78 -15.60
#